data_AF-A0A6A4ZDZ5-F1
#
_entry.id   AF-A0A6A4ZDZ5-F1
#
_cell.length_a   1.000
_cell.length_b   1.000
_cell.length_c   1.000
_cell.angle_alpha   90.00
_cell.angle_beta   90.00
_cell.angle_gamma   90.00
#
_symmetry.space_group_name_H-M   'P 1'
#
loop_
_entity.id
_entity.type
_entity.pdbx_description
1 polymer ?
#
loop_
_entity_poly.entity_id
_entity_poly.type
_entity_poly.pdbx_seq_one_letter_code
_entity_poly.pdbx_strand_id
1 'polypeptide(L)'
;MSVRDNILFGASFDSAKYTRVVDACGLLPDFALMKFGDLTAVGSKGGNLSGGQKARIGLARACYSNADIMILDAPLAAIDAVVQKEIMTKCIETLLKTKTVILVTHNADIIGSESVNRLVELDEGSLQHTLVKPTDMLTTSTPDADGNSCMVSGSSPGVLESQSKWGQYFEDAVAEDTSDEDRAEGQIDSKVYKSFLAACGGT
;
A
#
# COMPACT_ATOMS: atom_id res chain seq x y z
N MET A 1 10.41 18.35 13.23
CA MET A 1 9.18 17.71 12.71
C MET A 1 9.33 16.22 12.92
N SER A 2 8.41 15.61 13.66
CA SER A 2 8.38 14.16 13.89
C SER A 2 7.79 13.41 12.68
N VAL A 3 7.85 12.08 12.69
CA VAL A 3 7.17 11.27 11.67
C VAL A 3 5.65 11.51 11.71
N ARG A 4 5.06 11.57 12.92
CA ARG A 4 3.65 11.92 13.11
C ARG A 4 3.31 13.27 12.49
N ASP A 5 4.12 14.31 12.75
CA ASP A 5 3.88 15.65 12.19
C ASP A 5 3.95 15.63 10.65
N ASN A 6 4.83 14.80 10.10
CA ASN A 6 4.93 14.60 8.65
C ASN A 6 3.67 13.96 8.07
N ILE A 7 3.06 12.99 8.76
CA ILE A 7 1.82 12.32 8.32
C ILE A 7 0.63 13.26 8.46
N LEU A 8 0.52 13.98 9.58
CA LEU A 8 -0.57 14.92 9.83
C LEU A 8 -0.54 16.12 8.88
N PHE A 9 0.66 16.64 8.59
CA PHE A 9 0.89 17.72 7.62
C PHE A 9 -0.07 18.92 7.80
N GLY A 10 -0.23 19.38 9.04
CA GLY A 10 -1.09 20.52 9.39
C GLY A 10 -2.55 20.17 9.67
N ALA A 11 -2.98 18.93 9.46
CA ALA A 11 -4.29 18.46 9.88
C ALA A 11 -4.34 18.15 11.39
N SER A 12 -5.53 18.21 11.97
CA SER A 12 -5.76 17.82 13.37
C SER A 12 -5.50 16.33 13.58
N PHE A 13 -4.93 15.99 14.73
CA PHE A 13 -4.72 14.59 15.12
C PHE A 13 -6.04 13.93 15.52
N ASP A 14 -6.43 12.91 14.75
CA ASP A 14 -7.53 11.99 15.05
C ASP A 14 -6.92 10.61 15.25
N SER A 15 -6.94 10.12 16.49
CA SER A 15 -6.30 8.85 16.85
C SER A 15 -6.87 7.67 16.08
N ALA A 16 -8.18 7.61 15.86
CA ALA A 16 -8.81 6.46 15.21
C ALA A 16 -8.45 6.42 13.72
N LYS A 17 -8.51 7.58 13.06
CA LYS A 17 -8.10 7.71 11.66
C LYS A 17 -6.60 7.45 11.49
N TYR A 18 -5.78 8.03 12.36
CA TYR A 18 -4.33 7.91 12.30
C TYR A 18 -3.87 6.45 12.43
N THR A 19 -4.39 5.71 13.43
CA THR A 19 -4.06 4.29 13.60
C THR A 19 -4.42 3.47 12.36
N ARG A 20 -5.60 3.70 11.76
CA ARG A 20 -6.01 3.00 10.53
C ARG A 20 -5.09 3.30 9.35
N VAL A 21 -4.70 4.56 9.17
CA VAL A 21 -3.81 4.98 8.08
C VAL A 21 -2.42 4.37 8.25
N VAL A 22 -1.86 4.43 9.46
CA VAL A 22 -0.52 3.88 9.78
C VAL A 22 -0.47 2.38 9.58
N ASP A 23 -1.48 1.64 10.04
CA ASP A 23 -1.59 0.19 9.80
C ASP A 23 -1.73 -0.13 8.32
N ALA A 24 -2.62 0.57 7.61
CA ALA A 24 -2.85 0.33 6.19
C ALA A 24 -1.61 0.63 5.32
N CYS A 25 -0.77 1.58 5.74
CA CYS A 25 0.48 1.90 5.05
C CYS A 25 1.66 1.03 5.50
N GLY A 26 1.48 0.06 6.40
CA GLY A 26 2.54 -0.84 6.85
C GLY A 26 3.63 -0.15 7.69
N LEU A 27 3.28 0.90 8.44
CA LEU A 27 4.24 1.69 9.24
C LEU A 27 4.38 1.21 10.69
N LEU A 28 3.50 0.31 11.18
CA LEU A 28 3.60 -0.22 12.54
C LEU A 28 4.95 -0.93 12.81
N PRO A 29 5.47 -1.78 11.90
CA PRO A 29 6.79 -2.41 12.08
C PRO A 29 7.91 -1.37 12.13
N ASP A 30 7.85 -0.33 11.28
CA ASP A 30 8.83 0.74 11.27
C ASP A 30 8.86 1.49 12.62
N PHE A 31 7.69 1.77 13.20
CA PHE A 31 7.61 2.47 14.47
C PHE A 31 8.11 1.62 15.65
N ALA A 32 7.99 0.29 15.58
CA ALA A 32 8.55 -0.59 16.59
C ALA A 32 10.09 -0.56 16.62
N LEU A 33 10.73 -0.36 15.46
CA LEU A 33 12.19 -0.23 15.33
C LEU A 33 12.70 1.17 15.72
N MET A 34 11.85 2.19 15.65
CA MET A 34 12.22 3.55 15.99
C MET A 34 12.23 3.78 17.51
N LYS A 35 13.30 4.41 18.02
CA LYS A 35 13.49 4.70 19.45
C LYS A 35 12.31 5.40 20.13
N PHE A 36 11.59 6.26 19.40
CA PHE A 36 10.43 7.00 19.91
C PHE A 36 9.17 6.75 19.08
N GLY A 37 9.11 5.63 18.35
CA GLY A 37 8.00 5.33 17.45
C GLY A 37 7.75 6.47 16.46
N ASP A 38 6.49 6.86 16.33
CA ASP A 38 6.06 7.92 15.42
C ASP A 38 6.41 9.35 15.88
N LEU A 39 6.85 9.52 17.13
CA LEU A 39 7.39 10.78 17.65
C LEU A 39 8.87 10.97 17.30
N THR A 40 9.50 9.99 16.66
CA THR A 40 10.90 10.08 16.22
C THR A 40 11.11 11.29 15.32
N ALA A 41 12.15 12.07 15.62
CA ALA A 41 12.51 13.24 14.84
C ALA A 41 13.00 12.84 13.45
N VAL A 42 12.48 13.49 12.41
CA VAL A 42 12.95 13.31 11.03
C VAL A 42 14.13 14.24 10.79
N GLY A 43 15.27 13.68 10.39
CA GLY A 43 16.51 14.43 10.11
C GLY A 43 16.39 15.34 8.88
N SER A 44 17.42 16.14 8.59
CA SER A 44 17.45 17.01 7.42
C SER A 44 17.19 16.20 6.13
N LYS A 45 16.16 16.59 5.36
CA LYS A 45 15.69 15.86 4.17
C LYS A 45 15.34 14.37 4.42
N GLY A 46 15.02 14.00 5.66
CA GLY A 46 14.75 12.62 6.05
C GLY A 46 15.97 11.71 6.02
N GLY A 47 17.19 12.23 6.24
CA GLY A 47 18.42 11.45 6.17
C GLY A 47 18.49 10.21 7.08
N ASN A 48 17.64 10.12 8.11
CA ASN A 48 17.59 8.99 9.04
C ASN A 48 16.50 7.94 8.72
N LEU A 49 15.92 7.97 7.53
CA LEU A 49 14.88 7.04 7.09
C LEU A 49 15.31 6.34 5.79
N SER A 50 14.97 5.06 5.65
CA SER A 50 15.17 4.32 4.40
C SER A 50 14.29 4.86 3.27
N GLY A 51 14.60 4.50 2.02
CA GLY A 51 13.79 4.89 0.86
C GLY A 51 12.35 4.42 0.97
N GLY A 52 12.14 3.15 1.34
CA GLY A 52 10.82 2.56 1.55
C GLY A 52 10.04 3.22 2.69
N GLN A 53 10.71 3.58 3.79
CA GLN A 53 10.07 4.31 4.90
C GLN A 53 9.58 5.69 4.47
N LYS A 54 10.40 6.43 3.72
CA LYS A 54 9.99 7.74 3.16
C LYS A 54 8.78 7.60 2.25
N ALA A 55 8.76 6.57 1.40
CA ALA A 55 7.64 6.29 0.51
C ALA A 55 6.36 5.99 1.31
N ARG A 56 6.43 5.10 2.32
CA ARG A 56 5.28 4.76 3.19
C ARG A 56 4.77 5.97 4.00
N ILE A 57 5.66 6.80 4.54
CA ILE A 57 5.27 8.04 5.24
C ILE A 57 4.59 9.02 4.27
N GLY A 58 5.08 9.13 3.04
CA GLY A 58 4.44 9.92 1.99
C GLY A 58 3.05 9.41 1.62
N LEU A 59 2.88 8.08 1.48
CA LEU A 59 1.59 7.44 1.25
C LEU A 59 0.63 7.67 2.41
N ALA A 60 1.09 7.52 3.65
CA ALA A 60 0.30 7.78 4.85
C ALA A 60 -0.18 9.23 4.91
N ARG A 61 0.70 10.20 4.58
CA ARG A 61 0.33 11.62 4.44
C ARG A 61 -0.79 11.81 3.42
N ALA A 62 -0.68 11.21 2.25
CA ALA A 62 -1.71 11.30 1.21
C ALA A 62 -3.05 10.73 1.72
N CYS A 63 -3.05 9.53 2.31
CA CYS A 63 -4.25 8.89 2.85
C CYS A 63 -4.87 9.69 4.00
N TYR A 64 -4.06 10.36 4.82
CA TYR A 64 -4.56 11.16 5.93
C TYR A 64 -5.23 12.47 5.45
N SER A 65 -4.86 13.00 4.28
CA SER A 65 -5.38 14.27 3.75
C SER A 65 -6.88 14.28 3.40
N ASN A 66 -7.55 13.11 3.37
CA ASN A 66 -8.98 12.94 3.05
C ASN A 66 -9.42 13.58 1.71
N ALA A 67 -8.54 13.60 0.71
CA ALA A 67 -8.92 14.01 -0.64
C ALA A 67 -9.95 13.05 -1.26
N ASP A 68 -10.80 13.54 -2.16
CA ASP A 68 -11.74 12.70 -2.93
C ASP A 68 -11.08 12.02 -4.12
N ILE A 69 -10.04 12.65 -4.66
CA ILE A 69 -9.21 12.16 -5.76
C ILE A 69 -7.75 12.11 -5.28
N MET A 70 -7.14 10.94 -5.40
CA MET A 70 -5.76 10.67 -5.02
C MET A 70 -4.95 10.34 -6.27
N ILE A 71 -3.86 11.08 -6.49
CA ILE A 71 -2.89 10.79 -7.55
C ILE A 71 -1.64 10.25 -6.88
N LEU A 72 -1.28 9.01 -7.19
CA LEU A 72 -0.16 8.32 -6.59
C LEU A 72 0.85 7.96 -7.69
N ASP A 73 2.01 8.60 -7.64
CA ASP A 73 3.10 8.36 -8.61
C ASP A 73 4.14 7.40 -8.02
N ALA A 74 4.14 6.16 -8.53
CA ALA A 74 5.02 5.07 -8.10
C ALA A 74 5.19 4.93 -6.56
N PRO A 75 4.11 5.01 -5.74
CA PRO A 75 4.20 5.05 -4.28
C PRO A 75 4.83 3.79 -3.65
N LEU A 76 4.83 2.67 -4.38
CA LEU A 76 5.26 1.36 -3.89
C LEU A 76 6.57 0.88 -4.51
N ALA A 77 7.21 1.67 -5.37
CA ALA A 77 8.39 1.22 -6.14
C ALA A 77 9.64 0.96 -5.28
N ALA A 78 9.74 1.58 -4.11
CA ALA A 78 10.87 1.43 -3.17
C ALA A 78 10.56 0.45 -2.02
N ILE A 79 9.51 -0.39 -2.18
CA ILE A 79 8.99 -1.26 -1.13
C ILE A 79 9.13 -2.71 -1.60
N ASP A 80 9.48 -3.61 -0.68
CA ASP A 80 9.51 -5.06 -0.94
C ASP A 80 8.14 -5.58 -1.39
N ALA A 81 8.14 -6.60 -2.25
CA ALA A 81 6.93 -7.16 -2.86
C ALA A 81 5.90 -7.67 -1.84
N VAL A 82 6.34 -8.24 -0.70
CA VAL A 82 5.44 -8.74 0.34
C VAL A 82 4.69 -7.58 1.00
N VAL A 83 5.43 -6.54 1.40
CA VAL A 83 4.87 -5.33 2.03
C VAL A 83 4.01 -4.56 1.03
N GLN A 84 4.44 -4.50 -0.24
CA GLN A 84 3.69 -3.90 -1.33
C GLN A 84 2.31 -4.53 -1.50
N LYS A 85 2.23 -5.87 -1.46
CA LYS A 85 0.95 -6.60 -1.52
C LYS A 85 0.05 -6.28 -0.32
N GLU A 86 0.62 -6.24 0.88
CA GLU A 86 -0.13 -5.87 2.09
C GLU A 86 -0.70 -4.44 1.99
N ILE A 87 0.12 -3.48 1.56
CA ILE A 87 -0.30 -2.10 1.37
C ILE A 87 -1.36 -2.01 0.28
N MET A 88 -1.23 -2.74 -0.82
CA MET A 88 -2.24 -2.77 -1.87
C MET A 88 -3.61 -3.16 -1.27
N THR A 89 -3.66 -4.27 -0.54
CA THR A 89 -4.91 -4.77 0.05
C THR A 89 -5.47 -3.89 1.17
N LYS A 90 -4.64 -3.49 2.14
CA LYS A 90 -5.11 -2.69 3.28
C LYS A 90 -5.37 -1.23 2.89
N CYS A 91 -4.50 -0.63 2.10
CA CYS A 91 -4.59 0.78 1.74
C CYS A 91 -5.48 1.00 0.52
N ILE A 92 -5.11 0.46 -0.64
CA ILE A 92 -5.80 0.79 -1.89
C ILE A 92 -7.20 0.13 -1.95
N GLU A 93 -7.29 -1.16 -1.59
CA GLU A 93 -8.55 -1.92 -1.74
C GLU A 93 -9.53 -1.68 -0.58
N THR A 94 -9.02 -1.41 0.63
CA THR A 94 -9.85 -1.27 1.83
C THR A 94 -9.98 0.18 2.28
N LEU A 95 -8.88 0.86 2.61
CA LEU A 95 -8.92 2.23 3.13
C LEU A 95 -9.45 3.24 2.09
N LEU A 96 -9.04 3.10 0.83
CA LEU A 96 -9.38 4.00 -0.27
C LEU A 96 -10.55 3.52 -1.14
N LYS A 97 -11.27 2.48 -0.70
CA LYS A 97 -12.36 1.86 -1.47
C LYS A 97 -13.42 2.82 -2.00
N THR A 98 -13.71 3.89 -1.26
CA THR A 98 -14.73 4.89 -1.61
C THR A 98 -14.17 6.13 -2.32
N LYS A 99 -12.86 6.16 -2.57
CA LYS A 99 -12.14 7.30 -3.14
C LYS A 99 -11.72 6.99 -4.57
N THR A 100 -11.52 8.04 -5.38
CA THR A 100 -10.96 7.88 -6.72
C THR A 100 -9.44 7.86 -6.61
N VAL A 101 -8.80 6.77 -7.06
CA VAL A 101 -7.34 6.62 -7.04
C VAL A 101 -6.82 6.50 -8.46
N ILE A 102 -5.91 7.39 -8.84
CA ILE A 102 -5.10 7.30 -10.05
C ILE A 102 -3.71 6.84 -9.61
N LEU A 103 -3.37 5.60 -9.93
CA LEU A 103 -2.10 5.00 -9.56
C LEU A 103 -1.22 4.85 -10.80
N VAL A 104 -0.06 5.52 -10.80
CA VAL A 104 0.98 5.33 -11.81
C VAL A 104 1.96 4.30 -11.28
N THR A 105 2.15 3.21 -12.02
CA THR A 105 3.05 2.11 -11.63
C THR A 105 3.60 1.40 -12.85
N HIS A 106 4.80 0.84 -12.72
CA HIS A 106 5.40 -0.08 -13.68
C HIS A 106 5.36 -1.54 -13.19
N ASN A 107 4.78 -1.78 -12.00
CA ASN A 107 4.73 -3.11 -11.41
C ASN A 107 3.56 -3.92 -11.99
N ALA A 108 3.89 -5.00 -12.70
CA ALA A 108 2.93 -5.88 -13.36
C ALA A 108 1.96 -6.58 -12.41
N ASP A 109 2.38 -6.92 -11.18
CA ASP A 109 1.53 -7.59 -10.20
C ASP A 109 0.40 -6.66 -9.73
N ILE A 110 0.69 -5.36 -9.60
CA ILE A 110 -0.35 -4.36 -9.30
C ILE A 110 -1.27 -4.16 -10.50
N ILE A 111 -0.71 -4.06 -11.70
CA ILE A 111 -1.48 -3.85 -12.94
C ILE A 111 -2.45 -5.00 -13.18
N GLY A 112 -2.02 -6.23 -12.92
CA GLY A 112 -2.84 -7.45 -13.03
C GLY A 112 -3.76 -7.70 -11.83
N SER A 113 -3.72 -6.87 -10.79
CA SER A 113 -4.60 -7.02 -9.64
C SER A 113 -6.05 -6.83 -10.05
N GLU A 114 -6.93 -7.66 -9.51
CA GLU A 114 -8.37 -7.52 -9.72
C GLU A 114 -8.88 -6.15 -9.27
N SER A 115 -8.21 -5.46 -8.37
CA SER A 115 -8.67 -4.18 -7.85
C SER A 115 -8.58 -3.03 -8.85
N VAL A 116 -7.93 -3.24 -10.01
CA VAL A 116 -7.85 -2.25 -11.08
C VAL A 116 -9.16 -2.22 -11.88
N ASN A 117 -9.86 -1.08 -11.85
CA ASN A 117 -11.08 -0.90 -12.64
C ASN A 117 -10.78 -0.56 -14.10
N ARG A 118 -9.77 0.29 -14.34
CA ARG A 118 -9.41 0.85 -15.64
C ARG A 118 -7.89 0.83 -15.78
N LEU A 119 -7.42 0.43 -16.95
CA LEU A 119 -6.00 0.45 -17.30
C LEU A 119 -5.79 1.50 -18.39
N VAL A 120 -4.84 2.40 -18.15
CA VAL A 120 -4.39 3.38 -19.12
C VAL A 120 -2.91 3.11 -19.36
N GLU A 121 -2.59 2.72 -20.59
CA GLU A 121 -1.23 2.51 -21.05
C GLU A 121 -0.77 3.74 -21.82
N LEU A 122 0.41 4.25 -21.49
CA LEU A 122 1.03 5.36 -22.20
C LEU A 122 2.24 4.80 -22.96
N ASP A 123 2.17 4.84 -24.28
CA ASP A 123 3.20 4.30 -25.18
C ASP A 123 3.56 5.34 -26.25
N GLU A 124 4.84 5.69 -26.35
CA GLU A 124 5.39 6.71 -27.27
C GLU A 124 4.62 8.06 -27.30
N GLY A 125 4.05 8.48 -26.17
CA GLY A 125 3.24 9.70 -26.07
C GLY A 125 1.80 9.56 -26.61
N SER A 126 1.43 8.35 -27.03
CA SER A 126 0.05 7.94 -27.31
C SER A 126 -0.56 7.26 -26.09
N LEU A 127 -1.85 7.50 -25.86
CA LEU A 127 -2.58 6.96 -24.72
C LEU A 127 -3.57 5.90 -25.21
N GLN A 128 -3.42 4.67 -24.73
CA GLN A 128 -4.36 3.58 -24.94
C GLN A 128 -5.13 3.31 -23.63
N HIS A 129 -6.44 3.15 -23.70
CA HIS A 129 -7.28 2.91 -22.52
C HIS A 129 -8.10 1.64 -22.69
N THR A 130 -8.02 0.76 -21.69
CA THR A 130 -8.72 -0.52 -21.63
C THR A 130 -9.56 -0.58 -20.36
N LEU A 131 -10.84 -0.94 -20.51
CA LEU A 131 -11.71 -1.28 -19.39
C LEU A 131 -11.39 -2.71 -18.95
N VAL A 132 -10.80 -2.84 -17.75
CA VAL A 132 -10.43 -4.16 -17.20
C VAL A 132 -11.62 -4.80 -16.48
N LYS A 133 -12.42 -4.00 -15.77
CA LYS A 133 -13.66 -4.45 -15.15
C LYS A 133 -14.88 -3.80 -15.82
N PRO A 134 -15.93 -4.57 -16.17
CA PRO A 134 -17.23 -3.99 -16.45
C PRO A 134 -17.67 -3.27 -15.18
N THR A 135 -17.67 -1.95 -15.21
CA THR A 135 -18.33 -1.17 -14.16
C THR A 135 -19.82 -1.38 -14.38
N ASP A 136 -20.51 -2.04 -13.44
CA ASP A 136 -21.98 -2.03 -13.43
C ASP A 136 -22.41 -0.57 -13.56
N MET A 137 -23.06 -0.26 -14.68
CA MET A 137 -23.57 1.07 -14.94
C MET A 137 -24.45 1.43 -13.74
N LEU A 138 -24.10 2.51 -13.03
CA LEU A 138 -24.98 3.14 -12.06
C LEU A 138 -26.27 3.46 -12.85
N THR A 139 -27.29 2.62 -12.69
CA THR A 139 -28.60 2.90 -13.22
C THR A 139 -29.11 4.06 -12.40
N THR A 140 -29.30 5.20 -13.05
CA THR A 140 -30.04 6.32 -12.50
C THR A 140 -31.48 5.86 -12.33
N SER A 141 -31.78 5.16 -11.24
CA SER A 141 -33.16 4.87 -10.85
C SER A 141 -33.77 6.18 -10.36
N THR A 142 -34.75 6.65 -11.12
CA THR A 142 -35.73 7.64 -10.69
C THR A 142 -36.41 7.16 -9.40
N PRO A 143 -36.75 8.06 -8.46
CA PRO A 143 -37.39 7.67 -7.22
C PRO A 143 -38.89 7.50 -7.47
N ASP A 144 -39.30 6.30 -7.86
CA ASP A 144 -40.71 5.93 -7.79
C ASP A 144 -40.96 5.14 -6.50
N ALA A 145 -41.88 5.69 -5.73
CA ALA A 145 -42.40 5.16 -4.49
C ALA A 145 -43.05 3.79 -4.73
N ASP A 146 -42.78 2.84 -3.85
CA ASP A 146 -43.82 2.07 -3.17
C ASP A 146 -43.21 1.26 -2.03
N GLY A 147 -43.87 1.35 -0.88
CA GLY A 147 -43.44 0.70 0.34
C GLY A 147 -43.71 -0.80 0.33
N ASN A 148 -42.79 -1.57 0.93
CA ASN A 148 -43.18 -2.60 1.89
C ASN A 148 -42.00 -3.04 2.75
N SER A 149 -42.26 -3.19 4.04
CA SER A 149 -41.35 -3.65 5.08
C SER A 149 -40.92 -5.12 4.91
N CYS A 150 -39.68 -5.46 5.27
CA CYS A 150 -39.35 -6.80 5.76
C CYS A 150 -38.18 -6.75 6.75
N MET A 151 -38.46 -7.10 8.00
CA MET A 151 -37.46 -7.37 9.02
C MET A 151 -36.94 -8.81 8.83
N VAL A 152 -35.62 -8.98 8.73
CA VAL A 152 -34.97 -10.29 8.92
C VAL A 152 -33.79 -10.14 9.88
N SER A 153 -33.84 -10.99 10.89
CA SER A 153 -32.97 -11.18 12.06
C SER A 153 -31.70 -11.99 11.78
N GLY A 154 -30.60 -11.64 12.47
CA GLY A 154 -29.44 -12.51 12.78
C GLY A 154 -28.51 -12.85 11.60
N SER A 155 -27.19 -12.99 11.71
CA SER A 155 -26.27 -13.06 12.84
C SER A 155 -24.87 -12.73 12.28
N SER A 156 -24.03 -12.01 13.03
CA SER A 156 -22.67 -11.66 12.62
C SER A 156 -21.76 -12.90 12.50
N PRO A 157 -21.00 -13.09 11.40
CA PRO A 157 -19.93 -14.06 11.38
C PRO A 157 -18.64 -13.44 11.94
N GLY A 158 -18.32 -13.88 13.16
CA GLY A 158 -17.00 -14.25 13.68
C GLY A 158 -15.75 -13.52 13.17
N VAL A 159 -15.11 -12.81 14.09
CA VAL A 159 -13.67 -12.51 14.09
C VAL A 159 -12.90 -13.83 13.91
N LEU A 160 -12.21 -13.99 12.78
CA LEU A 160 -11.23 -15.06 12.61
C LEU A 160 -9.86 -14.50 13.01
N GLU A 161 -9.47 -14.87 14.22
CA GLU A 161 -8.17 -14.64 14.82
C GLU A 161 -7.15 -15.54 14.10
N SER A 162 -6.32 -14.96 13.23
CA SER A 162 -5.21 -15.68 12.59
C SER A 162 -3.90 -15.12 13.12
N GLN A 163 -3.54 -15.56 14.33
CA GLN A 163 -2.20 -15.37 14.85
C GLN A 163 -1.20 -16.32 14.18
N SER A 164 0.05 -15.84 14.09
CA SER A 164 1.29 -16.64 14.14
C SER A 164 1.79 -17.31 12.86
N LYS A 165 2.04 -16.49 11.83
CA LYS A 165 3.15 -16.78 10.89
C LYS A 165 4.07 -15.58 10.69
N TRP A 166 3.51 -14.38 10.80
CA TRP A 166 4.23 -13.12 10.61
C TRP A 166 5.14 -12.72 11.78
N GLY A 167 4.83 -13.13 13.02
CA GLY A 167 5.64 -12.81 14.20
C GLY A 167 7.06 -13.39 14.13
N GLN A 168 7.20 -14.62 13.63
CA GLN A 168 8.50 -15.30 13.53
C GLN A 168 9.42 -14.67 12.48
N TYR A 169 8.90 -14.35 11.28
CA TYR A 169 9.69 -13.64 10.26
C TYR A 169 10.14 -12.26 10.72
N PHE A 170 9.36 -11.60 11.57
CA PHE A 170 9.70 -10.30 12.14
C PHE A 170 10.80 -10.43 13.21
N GLU A 171 10.72 -11.41 14.11
CA GLU A 171 11.77 -11.67 15.12
C GLU A 171 13.12 -11.99 14.47
N ASP A 172 13.12 -12.75 13.37
CA ASP A 172 14.33 -13.08 12.62
C ASP A 172 14.94 -11.85 11.90
N ALA A 173 14.10 -10.97 11.34
CA ALA A 173 14.56 -9.75 10.67
C ALA A 173 15.02 -8.64 11.65
N VAL A 174 14.48 -8.63 12.89
CA VAL A 174 14.90 -7.71 13.96
C VAL A 174 16.25 -8.10 14.55
N ALA A 175 16.64 -9.38 14.45
CA ALA A 175 17.96 -9.85 14.87
C ALA A 175 19.09 -9.45 13.91
N GLU A 176 18.75 -9.01 12.69
CA GLU A 176 19.70 -8.41 11.73
C GLU A 176 19.77 -6.89 11.95
N ASP A 177 20.88 -6.41 12.52
CA ASP A 177 21.22 -4.99 12.56
C ASP A 177 21.28 -4.44 11.13
N THR A 178 20.21 -3.75 10.71
CA THR A 178 20.12 -3.07 9.41
C THR A 178 20.85 -1.73 9.47
N SER A 179 22.18 -1.79 9.57
CA SER A 179 23.03 -0.67 9.19
C SER A 179 23.10 -0.61 7.66
N ASP A 180 22.79 0.58 7.11
CA ASP A 180 22.97 1.06 5.74
C ASP A 180 22.93 -0.01 4.61
N GLU A 181 21.98 0.10 3.68
CA GLU A 181 21.88 -0.77 2.49
C GLU A 181 23.21 -0.77 1.69
N ASP A 182 24.10 -1.69 2.01
CA ASP A 182 25.32 -1.93 1.27
C ASP A 182 24.98 -2.72 0.01
N ARG A 183 25.12 -2.07 -1.15
CA ARG A 183 25.15 -2.78 -2.44
C ARG A 183 26.42 -3.63 -2.49
N ALA A 184 26.27 -4.94 -2.32
CA ALA A 184 27.35 -5.88 -2.57
C ALA A 184 27.53 -6.09 -4.09
N GLU A 185 28.69 -5.69 -4.62
CA GLU A 185 29.14 -6.12 -5.95
C GLU A 185 29.86 -7.47 -5.82
N GLY A 186 29.35 -8.50 -6.50
CA GLY A 186 29.90 -9.85 -6.46
C GLY A 186 29.74 -10.57 -7.79
N GLN A 187 30.60 -11.56 -8.04
CA GLN A 187 30.47 -12.46 -9.19
C GLN A 187 29.56 -13.62 -8.81
N ILE A 188 28.50 -13.84 -9.58
CA ILE A 188 27.63 -15.00 -9.45
C ILE A 188 28.09 -16.12 -10.39
N ASP A 189 28.01 -17.36 -9.92
CA ASP A 189 28.32 -18.53 -10.74
C ASP A 189 27.34 -18.61 -11.93
N SER A 190 27.87 -18.94 -13.11
CA SER A 190 27.07 -19.05 -14.35
C SER A 190 25.87 -20.01 -14.23
N LYS A 191 25.95 -20.98 -13.32
CA LYS A 191 24.86 -21.92 -13.03
C LYS A 191 23.69 -21.26 -12.30
N VAL A 192 23.97 -20.32 -11.39
CA VAL A 192 22.95 -19.54 -10.68
C VAL A 192 22.25 -18.62 -11.67
N TYR A 193 23.01 -17.96 -12.55
CA TYR A 193 22.46 -17.09 -13.59
C TYR A 193 21.54 -17.83 -14.56
N LYS A 194 21.93 -19.04 -14.98
CA LYS A 194 21.07 -19.90 -15.83
C LYS A 194 19.79 -20.35 -15.12
N SER A 195 19.88 -20.63 -13.82
CA SER A 195 18.72 -21.03 -13.02
C SER A 195 17.73 -19.88 -12.85
N PHE A 196 18.23 -18.66 -12.68
CA PHE A 196 17.42 -17.43 -12.64
C PHE A 196 16.69 -17.21 -13.97
N LEU A 197 17.39 -17.27 -15.10
CA LEU A 197 16.77 -17.11 -16.43
C LEU A 197 15.72 -18.19 -16.72
N ALA A 198 15.96 -19.43 -16.28
CA ALA A 198 14.98 -20.52 -16.42
C ALA A 198 13.74 -20.32 -15.53
N ALA A 199 13.91 -19.75 -14.33
CA ALA A 199 12.81 -19.48 -13.39
C ALA A 199 11.97 -18.26 -13.80
N CYS A 200 12.56 -17.26 -14.44
CA CYS A 200 11.87 -16.06 -14.92
C CYS A 200 11.14 -16.26 -16.27
N GLY A 201 11.10 -17.49 -16.82
CA GLY A 201 10.15 -17.86 -17.87
C GLY A 201 10.37 -17.21 -19.24
N GLY A 202 11.62 -17.16 -19.73
CA GLY A 202 11.92 -16.72 -21.10
C GLY A 202 12.23 -17.89 -22.03
N THR A 203 11.24 -18.30 -22.83
CA THR A 203 11.44 -19.02 -24.12
C THR A 203 10.81 -18.21 -25.23
#